data_AF-A0A950DF23-F1
#
_entry.id   AF-A0A950DF23-F1
#
_cell.length_a   1.000
_cell.length_b   1.000
_cell.length_c   1.000
_cell.angle_alpha   90.00
_cell.angle_beta   90.00
_cell.angle_gamma   90.00
#
_symmetry.space_group_name_H-M   'P 1'
#
loop_
_entity.id
_entity.type
_entity.pdbx_description
1 polymer ?
#
loop_
_entity_poly.entity_id
_entity_poly.type
_entity_poly.pdbx_seq_one_letter_code
_entity_poly.pdbx_strand_id
1 'polypeptide(L)' 'MAPTRQTSEQADAIRPFPKVNFPEAELTELRRRINATKWPERETVTDQSQGVQLATIQALARYWATDYDWRKCEARLNAL' A
#
# COMPACT_ATOMS: atom_id res chain seq x y z
N MET A 1 -30.22 41.88 -2.72
CA MET A 1 -29.22 41.01 -3.37
C MET A 1 -29.04 39.80 -2.47
N ALA A 2 -29.63 38.66 -2.83
CA ALA A 2 -29.60 37.43 -2.04
C ALA A 2 -28.28 36.67 -2.25
N PRO A 3 -27.78 35.92 -1.25
CA PRO A 3 -26.41 35.43 -1.25
C PRO A 3 -26.23 34.21 -2.17
N THR A 4 -25.09 34.15 -2.82
CA THR A 4 -24.62 33.04 -3.66
C THR A 4 -24.54 31.74 -2.85
N ARG A 5 -25.54 30.86 -3.00
CA ARG A 5 -25.60 29.53 -2.34
C ARG A 5 -24.71 28.46 -3.00
N GLN A 6 -24.03 28.81 -4.08
CA GLN A 6 -23.34 27.86 -4.97
C GLN A 6 -22.08 27.23 -4.36
N THR A 7 -21.45 27.85 -3.35
CA THR A 7 -20.15 27.40 -2.84
C THR A 7 -20.27 26.23 -1.85
N SER A 8 -21.36 26.14 -1.07
CA SER A 8 -21.60 25.03 -0.14
C SER A 8 -22.14 23.78 -0.86
N GLU A 9 -23.01 23.95 -1.85
CA GLU A 9 -23.57 22.83 -2.64
C GLU A 9 -22.50 22.11 -3.48
N GLN A 10 -21.45 22.81 -3.94
CA GLN A 10 -20.33 22.22 -4.65
C GLN A 10 -19.28 21.57 -3.72
N ALA A 11 -19.25 21.95 -2.45
CA ALA A 11 -18.38 21.33 -1.44
C ALA A 11 -18.94 19.97 -1.01
N ASP A 12 -20.27 19.86 -0.89
CA ASP A 12 -20.99 18.62 -0.53
C ASP A 12 -21.29 17.69 -1.72
N ALA A 13 -20.87 18.07 -2.94
CA ALA A 13 -21.06 17.25 -4.12
C ALA A 13 -20.23 15.95 -4.06
N ILE A 14 -20.90 14.80 -4.23
CA ILE A 14 -20.24 13.50 -4.32
C ILE A 14 -19.41 13.46 -5.62
N ARG A 15 -18.08 13.31 -5.48
CA ARG A 15 -17.15 13.20 -6.62
C ARG A 15 -16.67 11.76 -6.77
N PRO A 16 -16.74 11.17 -7.98
CA PRO A 16 -16.14 9.87 -8.23
C PRO A 16 -14.65 9.89 -7.91
N PHE A 17 -14.16 8.82 -7.28
CA PHE A 17 -12.72 8.64 -7.12
C PHE A 17 -12.10 8.30 -8.48
N PRO A 18 -10.98 8.93 -8.85
CA PRO A 18 -10.22 8.51 -10.02
C PRO A 18 -9.79 7.04 -9.89
N LYS A 19 -9.63 6.37 -11.04
CA LYS A 19 -9.10 5.00 -11.07
C LYS A 19 -7.77 4.93 -10.33
N VAL A 20 -7.59 3.87 -9.55
CA VAL A 20 -6.34 3.54 -8.90
C VAL A 20 -5.28 3.30 -9.97
N ASN A 21 -4.13 3.95 -9.79
CA ASN A 21 -2.96 3.78 -10.64
C ASN A 21 -1.72 3.63 -9.75
N PHE A 22 -0.95 2.57 -9.97
CA PHE A 22 0.34 2.30 -9.35
C PHE A 22 1.43 2.55 -10.41
N PRO A 23 2.09 3.73 -10.38
CA PRO A 23 3.15 4.05 -11.34
C PRO A 23 4.28 3.03 -11.25
N GLU A 24 4.85 2.64 -12.39
CA GLU A 24 5.94 1.65 -12.41
C GLU A 24 7.18 2.12 -11.63
N ALA A 25 7.42 3.44 -11.59
CA ALA A 25 8.48 4.03 -10.80
C ALA A 25 8.30 3.76 -9.30
N GLU A 26 7.06 3.85 -8.79
CA GLU A 26 6.74 3.57 -7.38
C GLU A 26 6.87 2.08 -7.06
N LEU A 27 6.45 1.20 -7.98
CA LEU A 27 6.64 -0.25 -7.82
C LEU A 27 8.11 -0.65 -7.86
N THR A 28 8.90 -0.01 -8.71
CA THR A 28 10.35 -0.21 -8.78
C THR A 28 11.03 0.26 -7.50
N GLU A 29 10.65 1.43 -7.00
CA GLU A 29 11.17 1.98 -5.75
C GLU A 29 10.78 1.11 -4.54
N LEU A 30 9.54 0.61 -4.51
CA LEU A 30 9.09 -0.35 -3.51
C LEU A 30 10.00 -1.58 -3.46
N ARG A 31 10.24 -2.24 -4.61
CA ARG A 31 11.11 -3.42 -4.70
C ARG A 31 12.54 -3.09 -4.27
N ARG A 32 13.07 -1.92 -4.68
CA ARG A 32 14.40 -1.46 -4.28
C ARG A 32 14.51 -1.30 -2.76
N ARG A 33 13.52 -0.67 -2.12
CA ARG A 33 13.49 -0.45 -0.66
C ARG A 33 13.39 -1.76 0.10
N ILE A 34 12.54 -2.69 -0.36
CA ILE A 34 12.42 -4.01 0.26
C ILE A 34 13.78 -4.74 0.19
N ASN A 35 14.44 -4.76 -0.96
CA ASN A 35 15.74 -5.42 -1.14
C ASN A 35 16.87 -4.75 -0.33
N ALA A 36 16.77 -3.44 -0.06
CA ALA A 36 17.74 -2.70 0.74
C ALA A 36 17.48 -2.79 2.26
N THR A 37 16.52 -3.60 2.71
CA THR A 37 16.14 -3.70 4.12
C THR A 37 17.29 -4.23 4.96
N LYS A 38 17.65 -3.49 6.01
CA LYS A 38 18.58 -3.93 7.05
C LYS A 38 17.79 -4.67 8.11
N TRP A 39 18.06 -5.96 8.26
CA TRP A 39 17.35 -6.81 9.21
C TRP A 39 17.93 -6.69 10.62
N PRO A 40 17.08 -6.71 11.66
CA PRO A 40 17.53 -6.86 13.03
C PRO A 40 18.04 -8.28 13.29
N GLU A 41 18.58 -8.50 14.49
CA GLU A 41 18.86 -9.84 15.00
C GLU A 41 17.57 -10.63 15.22
N ARG A 42 17.70 -11.94 15.38
CA ARG A 42 16.59 -12.85 15.64
C ARG A 42 16.03 -12.61 17.05
N GLU A 43 14.75 -12.88 17.23
CA GLU A 43 14.03 -12.80 18.51
C GLU A 43 14.61 -13.75 19.57
N THR A 44 14.40 -13.41 20.84
CA THR A 44 14.87 -14.22 21.98
C THR A 44 13.94 -15.39 22.31
N VAL A 45 12.69 -15.33 21.86
CA VAL A 45 11.66 -16.34 22.11
C VAL A 45 11.27 -17.08 20.83
N THR A 46 10.80 -18.31 20.97
CA THR A 46 10.39 -19.13 19.83
C THR A 46 8.93 -18.92 19.43
N ASP A 47 8.14 -18.23 20.25
CA ASP A 47 6.73 -17.89 19.99
C ASP A 47 6.55 -16.43 19.54
N GLN A 48 5.31 -16.01 19.32
CA GLN A 48 4.96 -14.66 18.83
C GLN A 48 4.69 -13.65 19.95
N SER A 49 5.06 -13.94 21.20
CA SER A 49 4.79 -13.04 22.33
C SER A 49 5.50 -11.69 22.22
N GLN A 50 6.55 -11.59 21.41
CA GLN A 50 7.29 -10.37 21.09
C GLN A 50 6.90 -9.72 19.75
N GLY A 51 5.90 -10.27 19.06
CA GLY A 51 5.43 -9.77 17.76
C GLY A 51 5.71 -10.72 16.61
N VAL A 52 5.79 -10.16 15.40
CA VAL A 52 5.98 -10.92 14.17
C VAL A 52 7.42 -11.43 14.11
N GLN A 53 7.57 -12.75 13.94
CA GLN A 53 8.88 -13.38 13.82
C GLN A 53 9.62 -12.93 12.55
N LEU A 54 10.94 -12.79 12.66
CA LEU A 54 11.85 -12.30 11.62
C LEU A 54 11.72 -13.13 10.35
N ALA A 55 11.63 -14.45 10.51
CA ALA A 55 11.44 -15.36 9.38
C ALA A 55 10.16 -15.07 8.60
N THR A 56 9.07 -14.73 9.30
CA THR A 56 7.78 -14.40 8.68
C THR A 56 7.87 -13.11 7.88
N ILE A 57 8.44 -12.04 8.47
CA ILE A 57 8.54 -10.76 7.78
C ILE A 57 9.53 -10.81 6.60
N GLN A 58 10.61 -11.61 6.72
CA GLN A 58 11.54 -11.85 5.61
C GLN A 58 10.88 -12.62 4.47
N ALA A 59 10.04 -13.61 4.77
CA ALA A 59 9.27 -14.33 3.75
C ALA A 59 8.27 -13.40 3.05
N LEU A 60 7.56 -12.56 3.80
CA LEU A 60 6.65 -11.56 3.24
C LEU A 60 7.38 -10.55 2.34
N ALA A 61 8.50 -10.01 2.82
CA ALA A 61 9.33 -9.08 2.06
C ALA A 61 9.79 -9.70 0.73
N ARG A 62 10.27 -10.95 0.76
CA ARG A 62 10.65 -11.68 -0.46
C ARG A 62 9.49 -11.79 -1.44
N TYR A 63 8.33 -12.21 -0.95
CA TYR A 63 7.13 -12.36 -1.77
C TYR A 63 6.73 -11.04 -2.44
N TRP A 64 6.73 -9.94 -1.72
CA TRP A 64 6.42 -8.61 -2.28
C TRP A 64 7.44 -8.09 -3.28
N ALA A 65 8.72 -8.42 -3.09
CA ALA A 65 9.78 -7.99 -4.00
C ALA A 65 9.81 -8.76 -5.33
N THR A 66 9.31 -10.00 -5.35
CA THR A 66 9.55 -10.94 -6.46
C THR A 66 8.28 -11.51 -7.08
N ASP A 67 7.35 -12.00 -6.26
CA ASP A 67 6.24 -12.84 -6.73
C ASP A 67 4.89 -12.11 -6.74
N TYR A 68 4.75 -11.02 -5.98
CA TYR A 68 3.48 -10.31 -5.88
C TYR A 68 3.20 -9.43 -7.11
N ASP A 69 2.11 -9.77 -7.81
CA ASP A 69 1.61 -9.01 -8.95
C ASP A 69 0.74 -7.83 -8.50
N TRP A 70 1.35 -6.65 -8.41
CA TRP A 70 0.68 -5.39 -8.10
C TRP A 70 -0.36 -4.98 -9.15
N ARG A 71 -0.21 -5.39 -10.42
CA ARG A 71 -1.16 -5.07 -11.49
C ARG A 71 -2.47 -5.83 -11.30
N LYS A 72 -2.39 -7.06 -10.81
CA LYS A 72 -3.58 -7.83 -10.41
C LYS A 72 -4.35 -7.13 -9.28
N CYS A 73 -3.65 -6.53 -8.32
CA CYS A 73 -4.28 -5.77 -7.23
C CYS A 73 -4.95 -4.49 -7.78
N GLU A 74 -4.25 -3.72 -8.61
CA GLU A 74 -4.76 -2.52 -9.28
C GLU A 74 -6.04 -2.80 -10.08
N ALA A 75 -6.04 -3.87 -10.88
CA ALA A 75 -7.21 -4.27 -11.66
C ALA A 75 -8.42 -4.63 -10.78
N ARG A 76 -8.19 -5.31 -9.65
CA ARG A 76 -9.25 -5.65 -8.69
C ARG A 76 -9.84 -4.41 -8.02
N LEU A 77 -9.01 -3.44 -7.65
CA LEU A 77 -9.47 -2.19 -7.03
C LEU A 77 -10.29 -1.35 -7.99
N ASN A 78 -9.91 -1.32 -9.26
CA ASN A 78 -10.63 -0.58 -10.32
C ASN A 78 -11.92 -1.25 -10.81
N ALA A 79 -12.25 -2.44 -10.31
CA ALA A 79 -13.47 -3.18 -10.64
C ALA A 79 -14.55 -3.07 -9.54
N LEU A 80 -14.28 -2.32 -8.47
CA LEU A 80 -15.23 -1.98 -7.40
C LEU A 80 -15.99 -0.69 -7.73
#